data_AF-A0A7X2D636-F1
#
_entry.id   AF-A0A7X2D636-F1
#
_cell.length_a   1.000
_cell.length_b   1.000
_cell.length_c   1.000
_cell.angle_alpha   90.00
_cell.angle_beta   90.00
_cell.angle_gamma   90.00
#
_symmetry.space_group_name_H-M   'P 1'
#
loop_
_entity.id
_entity.type
_entity.pdbx_description
1 polymer ?
#
loop_
_entity_poly.entity_id
_entity_poly.type
_entity_poly.pdbx_seq_one_letter_code
_entity_poly.pdbx_strand_id
1 'polypeptide(L)'
;EEIKSTMKEAREDIPYAVGLNNHMGSLITSKERPMRALLKAVKEEDLFFVDSRTSPDSIAFALAQEMGVKSTSRQVFLDNEKDIDYIKGQFQQLISSAKEKGKTLGMGHIDITTAQALKEIVASLDERKIELVYVSEIVN
;
A
#
# COMPACT_ATOMS: atom_id res chain seq x y z
N GLU A 1 -1.69 -10.47 -22.42
CA GLU A 1 -3.13 -10.62 -22.73
C GLU A 1 -3.97 -10.85 -21.49
N GLU A 2 -3.90 -12.01 -20.81
CA GLU A 2 -4.77 -12.30 -19.65
C GLU A 2 -4.70 -11.24 -18.52
N ILE A 3 -3.49 -10.88 -18.06
CA ILE A 3 -3.30 -9.83 -17.03
C ILE A 3 -3.96 -8.51 -17.42
N LYS A 4 -3.90 -8.14 -18.71
CA LYS A 4 -4.48 -6.88 -19.20
C LYS A 4 -6.01 -6.95 -19.20
N SER A 5 -6.60 -8.07 -19.62
CA SER A 5 -8.05 -8.29 -19.56
C SER A 5 -8.55 -8.20 -18.13
N THR A 6 -7.91 -8.93 -17.20
CA THR A 6 -8.28 -8.92 -15.79
C THR A 6 -8.14 -7.54 -15.16
N MET A 7 -7.11 -6.77 -15.52
CA MET A 7 -6.97 -5.39 -15.04
C MET A 7 -8.11 -4.49 -15.54
N LYS A 8 -8.49 -4.61 -16.80
CA LYS A 8 -9.61 -3.84 -17.38
C LYS A 8 -10.94 -4.18 -16.70
N GLU A 9 -11.20 -5.47 -16.49
CA GLU A 9 -12.39 -5.94 -15.77
C GLU A 9 -12.42 -5.41 -14.33
N ALA A 10 -11.30 -5.48 -13.60
CA ALA A 10 -11.19 -4.93 -12.25
C ALA A 10 -11.39 -3.40 -12.22
N ARG A 11 -10.94 -2.69 -13.27
CA ARG A 11 -11.14 -1.25 -13.42
C ARG A 11 -12.60 -0.90 -13.69
N GLU A 12 -13.29 -1.69 -14.51
CA GLU A 12 -14.72 -1.53 -14.78
C GLU A 12 -15.58 -1.82 -13.53
N ASP A 13 -15.16 -2.77 -12.70
CA ASP A 13 -15.81 -3.09 -11.42
C ASP A 13 -15.62 -1.99 -10.36
N ILE A 14 -14.50 -1.25 -10.43
CA ILE A 14 -14.20 -0.11 -9.54
C ILE A 14 -13.85 1.15 -10.37
N PRO A 15 -14.85 1.83 -10.99
CA PRO A 15 -14.64 2.95 -11.90
C PRO A 15 -13.93 4.16 -11.28
N TYR A 16 -13.98 4.30 -9.95
CA TYR A 16 -13.39 5.41 -9.21
C TYR A 16 -12.00 5.12 -8.65
N ALA A 17 -11.45 3.92 -8.87
CA ALA A 17 -10.08 3.62 -8.45
C ALA A 17 -9.08 4.64 -9.03
N VAL A 18 -8.08 5.00 -8.25
CA VAL A 18 -6.97 5.87 -8.68
C VAL A 18 -5.62 5.16 -8.60
N GLY A 19 -5.63 3.93 -8.07
CA GLY A 19 -4.46 3.08 -7.96
C GLY A 19 -4.82 1.62 -7.77
N LEU A 20 -3.80 0.77 -7.84
CA LEU A 20 -3.85 -0.67 -7.60
C LEU A 20 -2.94 -1.02 -6.43
N ASN A 21 -3.39 -1.94 -5.58
CA ASN A 21 -2.56 -2.58 -4.55
C ASN A 21 -2.59 -4.11 -4.75
N ASN A 22 -1.47 -4.80 -4.50
CA ASN A 22 -1.45 -6.26 -4.57
C ASN A 22 -1.99 -6.89 -3.27
N HIS A 23 -2.94 -7.81 -3.42
CA HIS A 23 -3.36 -8.72 -2.36
C HIS A 23 -2.61 -10.05 -2.50
N MET A 24 -1.87 -10.48 -1.47
CA MET A 24 -0.90 -11.57 -1.58
C MET A 24 0.07 -11.33 -2.77
N GLY A 25 0.26 -12.32 -3.63
CA GLY A 25 1.01 -12.16 -4.88
C GLY A 25 2.51 -12.38 -4.74
N SER A 26 2.99 -13.10 -3.72
CA SER A 26 4.42 -13.34 -3.47
C SER A 26 5.15 -13.94 -4.69
N LEU A 27 4.47 -14.75 -5.51
CA LEU A 27 5.04 -15.28 -6.75
C LEU A 27 5.12 -14.21 -7.86
N ILE A 28 4.04 -13.47 -8.13
CA ILE A 28 4.04 -12.48 -9.21
C ILE A 28 4.99 -11.32 -8.88
N THR A 29 4.94 -10.83 -7.64
CA THR A 29 5.78 -9.71 -7.18
C THR A 29 7.28 -10.02 -7.19
N SER A 30 7.68 -11.30 -7.24
CA SER A 30 9.09 -11.74 -7.36
C SER A 30 9.50 -12.13 -8.79
N LYS A 31 8.60 -12.01 -9.78
CA LYS A 31 8.85 -12.41 -11.17
C LYS A 31 8.71 -11.22 -12.11
N GLU A 32 9.82 -10.86 -12.77
CA GLU A 32 9.89 -9.65 -13.60
C GLU A 32 8.90 -9.68 -14.77
N ARG A 33 8.84 -10.77 -15.54
CA ARG A 33 7.96 -10.86 -16.72
C ARG A 33 6.47 -10.59 -16.40
N PRO A 34 5.82 -11.29 -15.46
CA PRO A 34 4.42 -11.00 -15.13
C PRO A 34 4.25 -9.65 -14.44
N MET A 35 5.21 -9.21 -13.60
CA MET A 35 5.12 -7.92 -12.94
C MET A 35 5.23 -6.75 -13.91
N ARG A 36 6.11 -6.82 -14.93
CA ARG A 36 6.17 -5.82 -16.02
C ARG A 36 4.86 -5.76 -16.79
N ALA A 37 4.25 -6.91 -17.08
CA ALA A 37 2.95 -6.95 -17.75
C ALA A 37 1.85 -6.29 -16.91
N LEU A 38 1.84 -6.54 -15.59
CA LEU A 38 0.90 -5.90 -14.65
C LEU A 38 1.13 -4.39 -14.57
N LEU A 39 2.36 -3.94 -14.37
CA LEU A 39 2.69 -2.51 -14.29
C LEU A 39 2.41 -1.75 -15.59
N LYS A 40 2.60 -2.42 -16.74
CA LYS A 40 2.19 -1.86 -18.03
C LYS A 40 0.67 -1.65 -18.07
N ALA A 41 -0.12 -2.63 -17.63
CA ALA A 41 -1.58 -2.48 -17.57
C ALA A 41 -2.01 -1.38 -16.59
N VAL A 42 -1.39 -1.31 -15.41
CA VAL A 42 -1.61 -0.23 -14.43
C VAL A 42 -1.35 1.15 -15.04
N LYS A 43 -0.26 1.28 -15.81
CA LYS A 43 0.11 2.53 -16.49
C LYS A 43 -0.88 2.89 -17.61
N GLU A 44 -1.34 1.91 -18.37
CA GLU A 44 -2.33 2.11 -19.45
C GLU A 44 -3.68 2.61 -18.91
N GLU A 45 -4.04 2.23 -17.68
CA GLU A 45 -5.27 2.66 -16.99
C GLU A 45 -5.08 3.95 -16.15
N ASP A 46 -3.93 4.61 -16.23
CA ASP A 46 -3.55 5.82 -15.47
C ASP A 46 -3.70 5.66 -13.94
N LEU A 47 -3.33 4.48 -13.43
CA LEU A 47 -3.37 4.14 -12.01
C LEU A 47 -1.96 4.22 -11.39
N PHE A 48 -1.86 4.61 -10.11
CA PHE A 48 -0.64 4.38 -9.33
C PHE A 48 -0.58 2.94 -8.79
N PHE A 49 0.59 2.48 -8.38
CA PHE A 49 0.78 1.15 -7.80
C PHE A 49 1.26 1.21 -6.34
N VAL A 50 0.70 0.37 -5.48
CA VAL A 50 1.11 0.20 -4.09
C VAL A 50 1.57 -1.23 -3.86
N ASP A 51 2.85 -1.41 -3.52
CA ASP A 51 3.39 -2.72 -3.16
C ASP A 51 3.14 -3.04 -1.67
N SER A 52 2.33 -4.05 -1.38
CA SER A 52 2.07 -4.57 -0.02
C SER A 52 3.30 -5.26 0.60
N ARG A 53 4.32 -5.59 -0.22
CA ARG A 53 5.53 -6.33 0.15
C ARG A 53 5.21 -7.64 0.88
N THR A 54 4.49 -8.53 0.20
CA THR A 54 4.08 -9.83 0.73
C THR A 54 5.19 -10.88 0.71
N SER A 55 6.34 -10.53 0.12
CA SER A 55 7.57 -11.32 0.12
C SER A 55 8.78 -10.37 0.28
N PRO A 56 9.85 -10.79 0.98
CA PRO A 56 11.13 -10.06 0.96
C PRO A 56 11.71 -9.95 -0.46
N ASP A 57 11.37 -10.89 -1.35
CA ASP A 57 11.84 -10.95 -2.74
C ASP A 57 10.99 -10.12 -3.71
N SER A 58 10.06 -9.30 -3.21
CA SER A 58 9.25 -8.44 -4.08
C SER A 58 10.17 -7.45 -4.82
N ILE A 59 10.11 -7.48 -6.15
CA ILE A 59 10.70 -6.50 -7.05
C ILE A 59 9.68 -5.45 -7.51
N ALA A 60 8.42 -5.56 -7.07
CA ALA A 60 7.31 -4.84 -7.66
C ALA A 60 7.45 -3.32 -7.53
N PHE A 61 7.79 -2.80 -6.34
CA PHE A 61 8.03 -1.37 -6.16
C PHE A 61 9.21 -0.84 -6.99
N ALA A 62 10.35 -1.52 -6.94
CA ALA A 62 11.54 -1.10 -7.69
C ALA A 62 11.29 -1.08 -9.21
N LEU A 63 10.60 -2.11 -9.71
CA LEU A 63 10.23 -2.22 -11.12
C LEU A 63 9.18 -1.17 -11.52
N ALA A 64 8.24 -0.83 -10.63
CA ALA A 64 7.27 0.24 -10.87
C ALA A 64 7.98 1.59 -11.05
N GLN A 65 8.94 1.90 -10.19
CA GLN A 65 9.78 3.10 -10.29
C GLN A 65 10.59 3.09 -11.59
N GLU A 66 11.23 1.98 -11.95
CA GLU A 66 11.99 1.83 -13.21
C GLU A 66 11.10 2.11 -14.44
N MET A 67 9.86 1.63 -14.43
CA MET A 67 8.90 1.79 -15.52
C MET A 67 8.19 3.17 -15.53
N GLY A 68 8.52 4.05 -14.58
CA GLY A 68 7.88 5.35 -14.40
C GLY A 68 6.39 5.24 -14.08
N VAL A 69 6.02 4.22 -13.29
CA VAL A 69 4.67 4.09 -12.70
C VAL A 69 4.72 4.70 -11.31
N LYS A 70 3.90 5.74 -11.09
CA LYS A 70 3.74 6.36 -9.77
C LYS A 70 3.48 5.26 -8.75
N SER A 71 4.32 5.16 -7.73
CA SER A 71 4.19 4.06 -6.79
C SER A 71 4.69 4.36 -5.40
N THR A 72 4.30 3.50 -4.46
CA THR A 72 4.86 3.46 -3.10
C THR A 72 4.86 2.01 -2.61
N SER A 73 5.45 1.77 -1.44
CA SER A 73 5.43 0.44 -0.82
C SER A 73 5.10 0.56 0.66
N ARG A 74 4.53 -0.50 1.23
CA ARG A 74 4.24 -0.57 2.67
C ARG A 74 5.53 -0.58 3.49
N GLN A 75 5.56 0.18 4.58
CA GLN A 75 6.61 0.10 5.61
C GLN A 75 6.17 -0.69 6.83
N VAL A 76 4.94 -0.49 7.31
CA VAL A 76 4.44 -1.14 8.54
C VAL A 76 3.12 -1.85 8.27
N PHE A 77 2.99 -3.06 8.81
CA PHE A 77 1.71 -3.77 8.87
C PHE A 77 1.13 -3.56 10.27
N LEU A 78 -0.08 -3.02 10.34
CA LEU A 78 -0.66 -2.54 11.59
C LEU A 78 -1.27 -3.67 12.42
N ASP A 79 -1.90 -4.64 11.79
CA ASP A 79 -2.82 -5.58 12.44
C ASP A 79 -2.56 -7.05 12.12
N ASN A 80 -1.27 -7.43 12.09
CA ASN A 80 -0.88 -8.85 12.04
C ASN A 80 -1.41 -9.63 13.26
N GLU A 81 -1.60 -8.93 14.39
CA GLU A 81 -2.24 -9.45 15.59
C GLU A 81 -3.51 -8.66 15.86
N LYS A 82 -4.59 -9.37 16.22
CA LYS A 82 -5.89 -8.76 16.55
C LYS A 82 -5.91 -8.27 17.99
N ASP A 83 -5.01 -7.35 18.30
CA ASP A 83 -4.84 -6.76 19.62
C ASP A 83 -4.66 -5.24 19.50
N ILE A 84 -5.38 -4.49 20.33
CA ILE A 84 -5.42 -3.03 20.25
C ILE A 84 -4.05 -2.43 20.58
N ASP A 85 -3.36 -2.96 21.58
CA ASP A 85 -2.07 -2.42 22.03
C ASP A 85 -0.95 -2.77 21.04
N TYR A 86 -1.02 -3.96 20.43
CA TYR A 86 -0.17 -4.31 19.28
C TYR A 86 -0.34 -3.30 18.14
N ILE A 87 -1.58 -3.04 17.71
CA ILE A 87 -1.86 -2.12 16.59
C ILE A 87 -1.38 -0.71 16.90
N LYS A 88 -1.59 -0.23 18.14
CA LYS A 88 -1.03 1.05 18.61
C LYS A 88 0.50 1.06 18.56
N GLY A 89 1.15 -0.03 18.97
CA GLY A 89 2.61 -0.18 18.88
C GLY A 89 3.11 -0.11 17.45
N GLN A 90 2.46 -0.80 16.51
CA GLN A 90 2.78 -0.73 15.09
C GLN A 90 2.56 0.70 14.54
N PHE A 91 1.51 1.39 14.97
CA PHE A 91 1.30 2.79 14.59
C PHE A 91 2.40 3.73 15.14
N GLN A 92 2.94 3.48 16.33
CA GLN A 92 4.11 4.23 16.82
C GLN A 92 5.35 4.01 15.95
N GLN A 93 5.58 2.79 15.48
CA GLN A 93 6.65 2.50 14.52
C GLN A 93 6.41 3.24 13.20
N LEU A 94 5.16 3.32 12.75
CA LEU A 94 4.79 4.09 11.57
C LEU A 94 5.11 5.58 11.76
N ILE A 95 4.73 6.18 12.89
CA ILE A 95 5.07 7.58 13.21
C ILE A 95 6.58 7.80 13.18
N SER A 96 7.35 6.88 13.79
CA SER A 96 8.81 6.98 13.84
C SER A 96 9.43 6.94 12.44
N SER A 97 8.94 6.03 11.60
CA SER A 97 9.29 5.93 10.17
C SER A 97 8.91 7.20 9.39
N ALA A 98 7.74 7.79 9.66
CA ALA A 98 7.31 9.05 9.04
C ALA A 98 8.25 10.21 9.39
N LYS A 99 8.65 10.32 10.66
CA LYS A 99 9.56 11.38 11.13
C LYS A 99 10.96 11.27 10.52
N GLU A 100 11.43 10.05 10.27
CA GLU A 100 12.72 9.80 9.65
C GLU A 100 12.69 10.06 8.13
N LYS A 101 11.65 9.58 7.43
CA LYS A 101 11.59 9.53 5.96
C LYS A 101 10.73 10.63 5.34
N GLY A 102 10.06 11.44 6.16
CA GLY A 102 9.07 12.44 5.76
C GLY A 102 7.70 11.85 5.41
N LYS A 103 7.67 10.74 4.67
CA LYS A 103 6.45 10.04 4.26
C LYS A 103 6.60 8.54 4.47
N THR A 104 5.50 7.87 4.80
CA THR A 104 5.47 6.42 5.06
C THR A 104 4.05 5.89 4.87
N LEU A 105 3.93 4.58 4.61
CA LEU A 105 2.68 3.88 4.41
C LEU A 105 2.54 2.74 5.42
N GLY A 106 1.50 2.83 6.24
CA GLY A 106 0.98 1.74 7.06
C GLY A 106 -0.18 1.06 6.37
N MET A 107 -0.34 -0.25 6.56
CA MET A 107 -1.49 -0.99 6.07
C MET A 107 -2.13 -1.80 7.18
N GLY A 108 -3.45 -1.88 7.15
CA GLY A 108 -4.24 -2.80 7.96
C GLY A 108 -5.42 -3.31 7.14
N HIS A 109 -6.20 -4.19 7.75
CA HIS A 109 -7.39 -4.80 7.16
C HIS A 109 -8.68 -4.24 7.78
N ILE A 110 -9.78 -4.58 7.12
CA ILE A 110 -11.11 -4.33 7.65
C ILE A 110 -11.39 -5.29 8.83
N ASP A 111 -11.08 -4.83 10.04
CA ASP A 111 -11.35 -5.53 11.30
C ASP A 111 -11.82 -4.55 12.38
N ILE A 112 -12.71 -5.00 13.27
CA ILE A 112 -13.26 -4.16 14.34
C ILE A 112 -12.18 -3.71 15.32
N THR A 113 -11.18 -4.55 15.57
CA THR A 113 -10.05 -4.26 16.46
C THR A 113 -9.17 -3.17 15.88
N THR A 114 -8.89 -3.26 14.57
CA THR A 114 -8.15 -2.24 13.83
C THR A 114 -8.89 -0.91 13.83
N ALA A 115 -10.20 -0.92 13.59
CA ALA A 115 -11.01 0.30 13.64
C ALA A 115 -11.02 0.94 15.04
N GLN A 116 -11.13 0.14 16.11
CA GLN A 116 -11.07 0.62 17.49
C GLN A 116 -9.71 1.26 17.83
N ALA A 117 -8.61 0.57 17.52
CA ALA A 117 -7.27 1.10 17.74
C ALA A 117 -7.05 2.41 16.97
N LEU A 118 -7.43 2.47 15.69
CA LEU A 118 -7.30 3.69 14.88
C LEU A 118 -8.14 4.85 15.43
N LYS A 119 -9.34 4.59 15.93
CA LYS A 119 -10.18 5.64 16.55
C LYS A 119 -9.49 6.27 17.76
N GLU A 120 -8.85 5.47 18.61
CA GLU A 120 -8.12 5.96 19.79
C GLU A 120 -6.84 6.70 19.39
N ILE A 121 -6.14 6.22 18.36
CA ILE A 121 -4.94 6.86 17.82
C ILE A 121 -5.28 8.25 17.27
N VAL A 122 -6.33 8.33 16.44
CA VAL A 122 -6.75 9.57 15.76
C VAL A 122 -7.07 10.68 16.76
N ALA A 123 -7.66 10.34 17.90
CA ALA A 123 -7.96 11.28 18.97
C ALA A 123 -6.70 11.96 19.57
N SER A 124 -5.49 11.42 19.34
CA SER A 124 -4.22 11.96 19.85
C SER A 124 -3.23 12.37 18.74
N LEU A 125 -3.68 12.52 17.49
CA LEU A 125 -2.79 12.79 16.36
C LEU A 125 -2.14 14.17 16.38
N ASP A 126 -2.89 15.21 16.76
CA ASP A 126 -2.39 16.59 16.76
C ASP A 126 -1.15 16.75 17.66
N GLU A 127 -1.14 16.06 18.80
CA GLU A 127 -0.01 16.05 19.74
C GLU A 127 1.25 15.43 19.13
N ARG A 128 1.10 14.57 18.13
CA ARG A 128 2.18 13.77 17.53
C ARG A 128 2.86 14.44 16.36
N LYS A 129 2.33 15.58 15.89
CA LYS A 129 2.82 16.36 14.73
C LYS A 129 2.93 15.51 13.46
N ILE A 130 1.89 14.72 13.19
CA ILE A 130 1.77 13.95 11.96
C ILE A 130 0.43 14.24 11.29
N GLU A 131 0.40 14.13 9.97
CA GLU A 131 -0.78 14.31 9.15
C GLU A 131 -1.12 12.99 8.45
N LEU A 132 -2.39 12.62 8.46
CA LEU A 132 -2.89 11.52 7.64
C LEU A 132 -3.29 12.10 6.28
N VAL A 133 -2.65 11.60 5.23
CA VAL A 133 -2.86 12.03 3.84
C VAL A 133 -3.35 10.85 2.99
N TYR A 134 -3.88 11.13 1.81
CA TYR A 134 -4.21 10.07 0.87
C TYR A 134 -2.95 9.42 0.32
N VAL A 135 -3.03 8.12 -0.01
CA VAL A 135 -1.88 7.40 -0.55
C VAL A 135 -1.38 8.03 -1.87
N SER A 136 -2.28 8.63 -2.65
CA SER A 136 -1.97 9.36 -3.89
C SER A 136 -1.03 10.56 -3.70
N GLU A 137 -0.91 11.08 -2.48
CA GLU A 137 -0.04 12.22 -2.15
C GLU A 137 1.38 11.80 -1.77
N ILE A 138 1.60 10.50 -1.59
CA ILE A 138 2.89 9.92 -1.18
C ILE A 138 3.48 8.94 -2.19
N VAL A 139 2.80 8.71 -3.31
CA VAL A 139 3.38 8.01 -4.47
C VAL A 139 4.32 8.94 -5.23
N ASN A 140 5.41 8.38 -5.75
CA ASN A 140 6.41 9.08 -6.54
C ASN A 140 6.65 8.39 -7.88
#